data_AF-A0A379T6N4-F1
#
_entry.id   AF-A0A379T6N4-F1
#
_cell.length_a   1.000
_cell.length_b   1.000
_cell.length_c   1.000
_cell.angle_alpha   90.00
_cell.angle_beta   90.00
_cell.angle_gamma   90.00
#
_symmetry.space_group_name_H-M   'P 1'
#
loop_
_entity.id
_entity.type
_entity.pdbx_description
1 polymer ?
#
loop_
_entity_poly.entity_id
_entity_poly.type
_entity_poly.pdbx_seq_one_letter_code
_entity_poly.pdbx_strand_id
1 'polypeptide(L)'
;MRCKTLTAAAAVLLMLTAGCSTLERVVYRPDINQGNYLTPTDVAKVRVGMTQQQVAYALGTPMMTDPFGTNTWFLCLPSAART
;
A
#
# COMPACT_ATOMS: atom_id res chain seq x y z
N MET A 1 -34.77 -7.12 43.01
CA MET A 1 -34.83 -7.94 41.77
C MET A 1 -34.61 -7.10 40.50
N ARG A 2 -35.29 -5.96 40.32
CA ARG A 2 -35.19 -5.10 39.12
C ARG A 2 -33.81 -4.49 38.84
N CYS A 3 -33.02 -4.14 39.85
CA CYS A 3 -31.68 -3.59 39.61
C CYS A 3 -30.72 -4.63 39.01
N LYS A 4 -30.77 -5.89 39.44
CA LYS A 4 -29.91 -6.97 38.93
C LYS A 4 -30.22 -7.31 37.46
N THR A 5 -31.49 -7.24 37.07
CA THR A 5 -31.91 -7.47 35.68
C THR A 5 -31.49 -6.32 34.76
N LEU A 6 -31.48 -5.08 35.25
CA LEU A 6 -31.01 -3.92 34.49
C LEU A 6 -29.49 -3.94 34.29
N THR A 7 -28.71 -4.34 35.30
CA THR A 7 -27.26 -4.50 35.14
C THR A 7 -26.91 -5.61 34.14
N ALA A 8 -27.65 -6.72 34.18
CA ALA A 8 -27.46 -7.81 33.21
C ALA A 8 -27.79 -7.37 31.77
N ALA A 9 -28.89 -6.64 31.56
CA ALA A 9 -29.27 -6.13 30.25
C ALA A 9 -28.23 -5.14 29.68
N ALA A 10 -27.70 -4.24 30.51
CA ALA A 10 -26.66 -3.29 30.11
C ALA A 10 -25.34 -4.00 29.74
N ALA A 11 -24.95 -5.03 30.48
CA ALA A 11 -23.75 -5.82 30.18
C ALA A 11 -23.89 -6.58 28.85
N VAL A 12 -25.05 -7.16 28.56
CA VAL A 12 -25.33 -7.84 27.29
C VAL A 12 -25.27 -6.85 26.12
N LEU A 13 -25.84 -5.66 26.29
CA LEU A 13 -25.83 -4.62 25.25
C LEU A 13 -24.41 -4.11 24.94
N LEU A 14 -23.55 -4.00 25.95
CA LEU A 14 -22.13 -3.64 25.78
C LEU A 14 -21.35 -4.73 25.04
N MET A 15 -21.60 -6.01 25.31
CA MET A 15 -20.96 -7.11 24.57
C MET A 15 -21.42 -7.18 23.11
N LEU A 16 -22.69 -6.89 22.82
CA LEU A 16 -23.24 -6.89 21.46
C LEU A 16 -22.73 -5.72 20.61
N THR A 17 -22.26 -4.64 21.23
CA THR A 17 -21.73 -3.45 20.55
C THR A 17 -20.20 -3.41 20.50
N ALA A 18 -19.52 -4.32 21.20
CA ALA A 18 -18.09 -4.55 21.06
C ALA A 18 -17.79 -5.17 19.68
N GLY A 19 -17.63 -4.32 18.67
CA GLY A 19 -17.26 -4.76 17.31
C GLY A 19 -15.91 -5.49 17.28
N CYS A 20 -15.76 -6.44 16.35
CA CYS A 20 -14.55 -7.23 16.14
C CYS A 20 -13.36 -6.45 15.54
N SER A 21 -13.24 -5.14 15.81
CA SER A 21 -12.17 -4.27 15.29
C SER A 21 -10.78 -4.63 15.83
N THR A 22 -10.70 -5.44 16.89
CA THR A 22 -9.44 -5.97 17.43
C THR A 22 -8.81 -7.06 16.57
N LEU A 23 -9.57 -7.67 15.64
CA LEU A 23 -9.08 -8.72 14.76
C LEU A 23 -8.07 -8.23 13.72
N GLU A 24 -8.07 -6.95 13.38
CA GLU A 24 -7.11 -6.38 12.42
C GLU A 24 -5.65 -6.48 12.90
N ARG A 25 -5.42 -6.54 14.22
CA ARG A 25 -4.07 -6.71 14.80
C ARG A 25 -3.59 -8.16 14.88
N VAL A 26 -4.48 -9.14 14.69
CA VAL A 26 -4.15 -10.56 14.82
C VAL A 26 -3.78 -11.17 13.46
N VAL A 27 -4.24 -10.58 12.37
CA VAL A 27 -3.97 -11.08 11.02
C VAL A 27 -2.59 -10.61 10.56
N TYR A 28 -1.66 -11.56 10.40
CA TYR A 28 -0.38 -11.29 9.77
C TYR A 28 -0.59 -10.81 8.32
N ARG A 29 -0.04 -9.64 8.00
CA ARG A 29 0.02 -9.12 6.63
C ARG A 29 1.50 -9.00 6.26
N PRO A 30 2.01 -9.84 5.34
CA PRO A 30 3.37 -9.67 4.86
C PRO A 30 3.47 -8.37 4.05
N ASP A 31 4.61 -7.68 4.19
CA ASP A 31 4.93 -6.56 3.31
C ASP A 31 5.21 -7.08 1.89
N ILE A 32 4.37 -6.66 0.94
CA ILE A 32 4.53 -7.01 -0.47
C ILE A 32 5.18 -5.83 -1.18
N ASN A 33 6.40 -6.04 -1.67
CA ASN A 33 7.08 -5.06 -2.51
C ASN A 33 6.39 -4.99 -3.87
N GLN A 34 5.82 -3.83 -4.20
CA GLN A 34 5.16 -3.57 -5.47
C GLN A 34 5.87 -2.45 -6.23
N GLY A 35 5.97 -2.60 -7.56
CA GLY A 35 6.57 -1.60 -8.43
C GLY A 35 8.03 -1.89 -8.79
N ASN A 36 8.71 -0.84 -9.24
CA ASN A 36 10.09 -0.89 -9.71
C ASN A 36 11.04 -0.51 -8.59
N TYR A 37 12.10 -1.29 -8.41
CA TYR A 37 13.16 -0.96 -7.47
C TYR A 37 14.02 0.14 -8.07
N LEU A 38 13.97 1.34 -7.47
CA LEU A 38 14.71 2.50 -7.95
C LEU A 38 15.56 3.08 -6.84
N THR A 39 16.83 3.29 -7.12
CA THR A 39 17.75 3.96 -6.21
C THR A 39 17.88 5.45 -6.56
N PRO A 40 18.21 6.33 -5.59
CA PRO A 40 18.44 7.75 -5.87
C PRO A 40 19.52 7.97 -6.94
N THR A 41 20.54 7.10 -6.98
CA THR A 41 21.61 7.14 -7.98
C THR A 41 21.14 6.80 -9.39
N ASP A 42 20.12 5.94 -9.53
CA ASP A 42 19.58 5.59 -10.84
C ASP A 42 18.70 6.70 -11.39
N VAL A 43 17.86 7.31 -10.54
CA VAL A 43 17.01 8.45 -10.92
C VAL A 43 17.88 9.64 -11.38
N ALA A 44 19.03 9.87 -10.73
CA ALA A 44 19.96 10.92 -11.11
C ALA A 44 20.61 10.74 -12.50
N LYS A 45 20.58 9.52 -13.06
CA LYS A 45 21.10 9.26 -14.43
C LYS A 45 20.14 9.79 -15.50
N VAL A 46 18.86 9.90 -15.20
CA VAL A 46 17.84 10.33 -16.17
C VAL A 46 17.90 11.84 -16.39
N ARG A 47 17.83 12.25 -17.66
CA ARG A 47 17.84 13.65 -18.08
C ARG A 47 16.72 13.92 -19.08
N VAL A 48 16.27 15.16 -19.11
CA VAL A 48 15.28 15.62 -20.11
C VAL A 48 15.87 15.45 -21.52
N GLY A 49 15.09 14.90 -22.44
CA GLY A 49 15.49 14.64 -23.82
C GLY A 49 16.01 13.22 -24.10
N MET A 50 16.09 12.35 -23.10
CA MET A 50 16.41 10.93 -23.30
C MET A 50 15.28 10.18 -24.02
N THR A 51 15.64 9.20 -24.85
CA THR A 51 14.67 8.28 -25.45
C THR A 51 14.20 7.24 -24.42
N GLN A 52 13.01 6.68 -24.63
CA GLN A 52 12.49 5.63 -23.75
C GLN A 52 13.41 4.41 -23.63
N GLN A 53 14.12 4.05 -24.70
CA GLN A 53 15.10 2.96 -24.66
C GLN A 53 16.30 3.30 -23.74
N GLN A 54 16.77 4.54 -23.77
CA GLN A 54 17.84 5.00 -22.88
C GLN A 54 17.38 5.01 -21.41
N VAL A 55 16.15 5.45 -21.16
CA VAL A 55 15.56 5.42 -19.82
C VAL A 55 15.37 3.98 -19.33
N ALA A 56 14.89 3.07 -20.19
CA ALA A 56 14.76 1.65 -19.86
C ALA A 56 16.11 0.98 -19.56
N TYR A 57 17.18 1.40 -20.22
CA TYR A 57 18.53 0.92 -19.92
C TYR A 57 19.01 1.41 -18.55
N ALA A 58 18.65 2.63 -18.15
CA ALA A 58 19.08 3.22 -16.88
C ALA A 58 18.23 2.75 -15.68
N LEU A 59 16.91 2.66 -15.85
CA LEU A 59 15.94 2.41 -14.77
C LEU A 59 15.24 1.05 -14.85
N GLY A 60 15.45 0.29 -15.93
CA GLY A 60 14.67 -0.91 -16.24
C GLY A 60 13.34 -0.60 -16.94
N THR A 61 12.63 -1.66 -17.33
CA THR A 61 11.30 -1.54 -17.96
C THR A 61 10.24 -1.23 -16.92
N PRO A 62 9.32 -0.29 -17.18
CA PRO A 62 8.26 0.04 -16.23
C PRO A 62 7.30 -1.14 -16.04
N MET A 63 7.02 -1.49 -14.79
CA MET A 63 5.96 -2.46 -14.44
C MET A 63 4.56 -2.05 -14.95
N MET A 64 4.30 -0.76 -15.13
CA MET A 64 3.00 -0.23 -15.56
C MET A 64 3.15 0.77 -16.70
N THR A 65 2.35 0.59 -17.74
CA THR A 65 2.21 1.51 -18.89
C THR A 65 0.79 2.03 -18.96
N ASP A 66 0.60 3.25 -19.47
CA ASP A 66 -0.73 3.81 -19.66
C ASP A 66 -1.58 2.96 -20.64
N PRO A 67 -2.75 2.44 -20.24
CA PRO A 67 -3.61 1.67 -21.13
C PRO A 67 -4.29 2.53 -22.22
N PHE A 68 -4.34 3.86 -22.05
CA PHE A 68 -5.05 4.76 -22.98
C PHE A 68 -4.15 5.29 -24.11
N GLY A 69 -2.92 4.78 -24.23
CA GLY A 69 -2.04 5.07 -25.36
C GLY A 69 -1.29 6.40 -25.26
N THR A 70 -1.31 7.08 -24.11
CA THR A 70 -0.36 8.18 -23.92
C THR A 70 1.05 7.60 -23.78
N ASN A 71 2.05 8.28 -24.34
CA ASN A 71 3.44 7.83 -24.33
C ASN A 71 4.12 8.10 -22.97
N THR A 72 3.41 7.79 -21.88
CA THR A 72 3.79 8.10 -20.50
C THR A 72 4.13 6.80 -19.77
N TRP A 73 5.28 6.75 -19.12
CA TRP A 73 5.70 5.61 -18.32
C TRP A 73 5.54 5.90 -16.83
N PHE A 74 4.92 4.97 -16.11
CA PHE A 74 4.73 5.06 -14.68
C PHE A 74 5.68 4.11 -13.96
N LEU A 75 6.74 4.67 -13.35
CA LEU A 75 7.58 3.93 -12.42
C LEU A 75 7.15 4.19 -10.97
N CYS A 76 6.37 3.27 -10.41
CA CYS A 76 6.00 3.29 -8.99
C CYS A 76 7.12 2.68 -8.15
N LEU A 77 7.51 3.35 -7.06
CA LEU A 77 8.48 2.81 -6.08
C LEU A 77 7.74 2.06 -4.95
N PRO A 78 8.23 0.88 -4.52
CA PRO A 78 7.70 0.19 -3.35
C PRO A 78 7.88 1.02 -2.08
N SER A 79 6.91 0.98 -1.16
CA SER A 79 7.00 1.68 0.13
C SER A 79 8.17 1.20 0.99
N ALA A 80 8.55 -0.08 0.86
CA ALA A 80 9.69 -0.67 1.53
C ALA A 80 11.05 -0.17 1.02
N ALA A 81 11.12 0.49 -0.14
CA ALA A 81 12.36 1.06 -0.66
C ALA A 81 12.68 2.46 -0.09
N ARG A 82 11.90 2.93 0.89
CA ARG A 82 12.08 4.24 1.53
C ARG A 82 13.00 4.21 2.76
N THR A 83 13.37 3.03 3.25
CA THR A 83 14.34 2.84 4.35
C THR A 83 15.74 2.64 3.80
#